data_AF-A0A832NNG4-F1
#
_entry.id   AF-A0A832NNG4-F1
#
_cell.length_a   1.000
_cell.length_b   1.000
_cell.length_c   1.000
_cell.angle_alpha   90.00
_cell.angle_beta   90.00
_cell.angle_gamma   90.00
#
_symmetry.space_group_name_H-M   'P 1'
#
loop_
_entity.id
_entity.type
_entity.pdbx_description
1 polymer ?
#
loop_
_entity_poly.entity_id
_entity_poly.type
_entity_poly.pdbx_seq_one_letter_code
_entity_poly.pdbx_strand_id
1 'polypeptide(L)'
;MYQVVTVRPLRGRSVLEASLAAVFTALVAATTIAVRIPVPATGGYINVGDAVVFAAALSLGWLVGGAAGGLGSAIADMVGYPVFAPFTLVIKGLEGLVAGGIADGVSTRRDLLAWGLGSVIMVAGYFLSEAYLMRLGVAAALVEVPGNIAQIAFGGLIGIPVARIIRRRIREVTSGE
;
A
#
# COMPACT_ATOMS: atom_id res chain seq x y z
N MET A 1 11.86 12.56 -22.03
CA MET A 1 10.69 12.90 -22.86
C MET A 1 9.57 11.95 -22.47
N TYR A 2 8.45 12.51 -22.01
CA TYR A 2 7.30 11.85 -21.38
C TYR A 2 6.77 10.64 -22.17
N GLN A 3 6.29 9.61 -21.46
CA GLN A 3 5.10 8.78 -21.76
C GLN A 3 4.92 7.74 -20.62
N VAL A 4 4.49 8.22 -19.45
CA VAL A 4 3.55 7.42 -18.64
C VAL A 4 2.35 7.30 -19.56
N VAL A 5 2.06 6.09 -20.06
CA VAL A 5 0.99 5.76 -21.03
C VAL A 5 0.00 6.92 -21.15
N THR A 6 0.20 7.80 -22.13
CA THR A 6 -0.72 8.91 -22.35
C THR A 6 -1.90 8.32 -23.09
N VAL A 7 -2.73 7.58 -22.35
CA VAL A 7 -4.11 7.38 -22.76
C VAL A 7 -4.64 8.80 -22.98
N ARG A 8 -5.17 9.07 -24.18
CA ARG A 8 -5.90 10.32 -24.49
C ARG A 8 -6.78 10.71 -23.30
N PRO A 9 -7.12 11.99 -23.08
CA PRO A 9 -8.10 12.36 -22.07
C PRO A 9 -9.45 11.74 -22.45
N LEU A 10 -9.65 10.49 -22.02
CA LEU A 10 -10.89 9.77 -22.16
C LEU A 10 -11.85 10.43 -21.18
N ARG A 11 -12.98 10.88 -21.70
CA ARG A 11 -14.20 11.06 -20.89
C ARG A 11 -14.35 9.79 -20.04
N GLY A 12 -14.20 9.88 -18.72
CA GLY A 12 -14.32 8.73 -17.79
C GLY A 12 -13.04 8.26 -17.08
N ARG A 13 -11.88 8.89 -17.29
CA ARG A 13 -10.64 8.53 -16.55
C ARG A 13 -10.82 8.57 -15.04
N SER A 14 -11.56 9.55 -14.52
CA SER A 14 -11.89 9.67 -13.09
C SER A 14 -12.79 8.54 -12.58
N VAL A 15 -13.74 8.07 -13.40
CA VAL A 15 -14.65 6.97 -13.04
C VAL A 15 -13.89 5.65 -12.96
N LEU A 16 -13.00 5.39 -13.92
CA LEU A 16 -12.15 4.21 -13.90
C LEU A 16 -11.21 4.23 -12.69
N GLU A 17 -10.55 5.36 -12.43
CA GLU A 17 -9.65 5.49 -11.29
C GLU A 17 -10.36 5.30 -9.95
N ALA A 18 -11.54 5.91 -9.77
CA ALA A 18 -12.37 5.70 -8.58
C ALA A 18 -12.82 4.24 -8.43
N SER A 19 -13.18 3.58 -9.54
CA SER A 19 -13.57 2.16 -9.53
C SER A 19 -12.40 1.26 -9.13
N LEU A 20 -11.22 1.51 -9.69
CA LEU A 20 -10.00 0.79 -9.33
C LEU A 20 -9.60 1.05 -7.87
N ALA A 21 -9.69 2.30 -7.39
CA ALA A 21 -9.47 2.63 -6.00
C ALA A 21 -10.42 1.85 -5.07
N ALA A 22 -11.70 1.77 -5.40
CA ALA A 22 -12.68 1.01 -4.62
C ALA A 22 -12.37 -0.50 -4.59
N VAL A 23 -12.07 -1.10 -5.75
CA VAL A 23 -11.72 -2.53 -5.85
C VAL A 23 -10.45 -2.83 -5.06
N PHE A 24 -9.39 -2.04 -5.23
CA PHE A 24 -8.14 -2.26 -4.51
C PHE A 24 -8.26 -1.96 -3.02
N THR A 25 -9.09 -0.99 -2.61
CA THR A 25 -9.45 -0.78 -1.20
C THR A 25 -10.07 -2.04 -0.59
N ALA A 26 -11.03 -2.66 -1.29
CA ALA A 26 -11.66 -3.90 -0.84
C ALA A 26 -10.66 -5.06 -0.78
N LEU A 27 -9.77 -5.18 -1.76
CA LEU A 27 -8.72 -6.21 -1.79
C LEU A 27 -7.71 -6.03 -0.65
N VAL A 28 -7.25 -4.81 -0.38
CA VAL A 28 -6.37 -4.51 0.74
C VAL A 28 -7.06 -4.87 2.06
N ALA A 29 -8.31 -4.45 2.25
CA ALA A 29 -9.07 -4.79 3.46
C ALA A 29 -9.20 -6.32 3.63
N ALA A 30 -9.63 -7.02 2.58
CA ALA A 30 -9.85 -8.46 2.61
C ALA A 30 -8.55 -9.24 2.90
N THR A 31 -7.44 -8.90 2.24
CA THR A 31 -6.15 -9.57 2.45
C THR A 31 -5.57 -9.27 3.84
N THR A 32 -5.75 -8.05 4.33
CA THR A 32 -5.35 -7.64 5.69
C THR A 32 -6.13 -8.39 6.76
N ILE A 33 -7.44 -8.59 6.58
CA ILE A 33 -8.28 -9.36 7.51
C ILE A 33 -7.95 -10.85 7.45
N ALA A 34 -7.78 -11.40 6.24
CA ALA A 34 -7.64 -12.84 6.03
C ALA A 34 -6.33 -13.40 6.57
N VAL A 35 -5.22 -12.66 6.45
CA VAL A 35 -3.90 -13.11 6.88
C VAL A 35 -3.25 -12.03 7.73
N ARG A 36 -3.48 -12.16 9.05
CA ARG A 36 -2.86 -11.33 10.08
C ARG A 36 -2.38 -12.15 11.27
N ILE A 37 -1.28 -11.70 11.87
CA ILE A 37 -0.63 -12.31 13.02
C ILE A 37 -0.64 -11.27 14.14
N PRO A 38 -1.42 -11.48 15.22
CA PRO A 38 -1.48 -10.56 16.35
C PRO A 38 -0.12 -10.37 17.02
N VAL A 39 0.15 -9.16 17.48
CA VAL A 39 1.35 -8.79 18.26
C VAL A 39 0.90 -8.34 19.66
N PRO A 40 0.95 -9.22 20.68
CA PRO A 40 0.43 -8.90 22.02
C PRO A 40 1.10 -7.70 22.70
N ALA A 41 2.37 -7.41 22.37
CA ALA A 41 3.14 -6.34 23.00
C ALA A 41 2.58 -4.94 22.70
N THR A 42 2.03 -4.73 21.51
CA THR A 42 1.45 -3.46 21.06
C THR A 42 -0.07 -3.49 21.03
N GLY A 43 -0.66 -4.69 21.08
CA GLY A 43 -2.06 -4.90 20.75
C GLY A 43 -2.36 -4.75 19.26
N GLY A 44 -1.32 -4.67 18.41
CA GLY A 44 -1.39 -4.56 16.95
C GLY A 44 -1.30 -5.91 16.25
N TYR A 45 -0.95 -5.89 14.97
CA TYR A 45 -0.81 -7.09 14.15
C TYR A 45 -0.01 -6.86 12.87
N ILE A 46 0.68 -7.91 12.45
CA ILE A 46 1.38 -7.98 11.15
C ILE A 46 0.41 -8.58 10.13
N ASN A 47 0.41 -8.11 8.88
CA ASN A 47 -0.48 -8.55 7.80
C ASN A 47 0.25 -8.67 6.45
N VAL A 48 -0.42 -9.25 5.46
CA VAL A 48 0.11 -9.40 4.09
C VAL A 48 -0.49 -8.41 3.08
N GLY A 49 -1.32 -7.49 3.54
CA GLY A 49 -2.07 -6.54 2.69
C GLY A 49 -1.18 -5.60 1.89
N ASP A 50 0.04 -5.32 2.37
CA ASP A 50 0.98 -4.40 1.71
C ASP A 50 1.42 -4.90 0.33
N ALA A 51 1.35 -6.20 0.06
CA ALA A 51 1.53 -6.73 -1.29
C ALA A 51 0.51 -6.14 -2.27
N VAL A 52 -0.74 -5.99 -1.84
CA VAL A 52 -1.80 -5.38 -2.63
C VAL A 52 -1.64 -3.86 -2.70
N VAL A 53 -1.22 -3.22 -1.60
CA VAL A 53 -0.93 -1.77 -1.57
C VAL A 53 0.15 -1.42 -2.59
N PHE A 54 1.30 -2.10 -2.57
CA PHE A 54 2.37 -1.87 -3.54
C PHE A 54 1.97 -2.28 -4.95
N ALA A 55 1.22 -3.37 -5.14
CA ALA A 55 0.69 -3.72 -6.45
C ALA A 55 -0.17 -2.60 -7.04
N ALA A 56 -1.09 -2.03 -6.24
CA ALA A 56 -1.95 -0.93 -6.63
C ALA A 56 -1.13 0.34 -6.96
N ALA A 57 -0.29 0.76 -6.02
CA ALA A 57 0.49 2.00 -6.14
C ALA A 57 1.43 1.98 -7.36
N LEU A 58 2.19 0.90 -7.54
CA LEU A 58 3.21 0.79 -8.58
C LEU A 58 2.63 0.57 -9.99
N SER A 59 1.38 0.11 -10.09
CA SER A 59 0.73 -0.16 -11.39
C SER A 59 -0.34 0.86 -11.79
N LEU A 60 -1.04 1.46 -10.83
CA LEU A 60 -2.20 2.33 -11.05
C LEU A 60 -1.98 3.77 -10.56
N GLY A 61 -0.85 4.04 -9.90
CA GLY A 61 -0.43 5.37 -9.49
C GLY A 61 -0.85 5.78 -8.08
N TRP A 62 -0.41 6.98 -7.69
CA TRP A 62 -0.52 7.51 -6.33
C TRP A 62 -1.94 7.59 -5.77
N LEU A 63 -2.94 8.02 -6.56
CA LEU A 63 -4.33 8.15 -6.07
C LEU A 63 -4.93 6.79 -5.70
N VAL A 64 -4.80 5.80 -6.58
CA VAL A 64 -5.30 4.44 -6.34
C VAL A 64 -4.51 3.77 -5.22
N GLY A 65 -3.17 3.87 -5.25
CA GLY A 65 -2.30 3.31 -4.21
C GLY A 65 -2.58 3.89 -2.81
N GLY A 66 -2.69 5.21 -2.73
CA GLY A 66 -2.98 5.92 -1.49
C GLY A 66 -4.36 5.59 -0.92
N ALA A 67 -5.39 5.64 -1.76
CA ALA A 67 -6.75 5.28 -1.35
C ALA A 67 -6.83 3.82 -0.90
N ALA A 68 -6.27 2.89 -1.69
CA ALA A 68 -6.28 1.47 -1.36
C ALA A 68 -5.52 1.16 -0.07
N GLY A 69 -4.31 1.71 0.08
CA GLY A 69 -3.49 1.52 1.28
C GLY A 69 -4.14 2.08 2.53
N GLY A 70 -4.51 3.36 2.50
CA GLY A 70 -5.10 4.05 3.65
C GLY A 70 -6.49 3.52 4.01
N LEU A 71 -7.46 3.61 3.10
CA LEU A 71 -8.84 3.23 3.38
C LEU A 71 -8.97 1.73 3.61
N GLY A 72 -8.33 0.91 2.77
CA GLY A 72 -8.46 -0.54 2.85
C GLY A 72 -7.94 -1.08 4.17
N SER A 73 -6.77 -0.60 4.60
CA SER A 73 -6.17 -1.05 5.84
C SER A 73 -6.87 -0.48 7.07
N ALA A 74 -7.33 0.78 7.03
CA ALA A 74 -8.12 1.35 8.11
C ALA A 74 -9.48 0.64 8.29
N ILE A 75 -10.13 0.22 7.19
CA ILE A 75 -11.33 -0.63 7.26
C ILE A 75 -11.00 -1.98 7.92
N ALA A 76 -9.86 -2.59 7.60
CA ALA A 76 -9.44 -3.83 8.26
C ALA A 76 -9.21 -3.65 9.78
N ASP A 77 -8.65 -2.52 10.19
CA ASP A 77 -8.47 -2.19 11.61
C ASP A 77 -9.79 -2.03 12.35
N MET A 78 -10.81 -1.45 11.71
CA MET A 78 -12.15 -1.39 12.30
C MET A 78 -12.70 -2.78 12.64
N VAL A 79 -12.15 -3.84 12.03
CA VAL A 79 -12.44 -5.25 12.35
C VAL A 79 -11.41 -5.78 13.36
N GLY A 80 -11.55 -5.36 14.62
CA GLY A 80 -10.85 -5.95 15.78
C GLY A 80 -9.65 -5.14 16.33
N TYR A 81 -9.22 -4.09 15.64
CA TYR A 81 -8.10 -3.21 16.04
C TYR A 81 -8.43 -1.70 15.86
N PRO A 82 -9.64 -1.22 16.22
CA PRO A 82 -10.14 0.09 15.76
C PRO A 82 -9.31 1.30 16.23
N VAL A 83 -8.54 1.16 17.31
CA VAL A 83 -7.64 2.22 17.78
C VAL A 83 -6.52 2.55 16.78
N PHE A 84 -6.12 1.57 15.95
CA PHE A 84 -5.09 1.75 14.92
C PHE A 84 -5.63 2.46 13.66
N ALA A 85 -6.92 2.31 13.37
CA ALA A 85 -7.55 2.80 12.13
C ALA A 85 -7.18 4.24 11.72
N PRO A 86 -7.23 5.27 12.60
CA PRO A 86 -6.85 6.64 12.20
C PRO A 86 -5.36 6.77 11.86
N PHE A 87 -4.48 6.05 12.56
CA PHE A 87 -3.04 6.06 12.30
C PHE A 87 -2.75 5.32 10.99
N THR A 88 -3.31 4.13 10.83
CA THR A 88 -3.20 3.30 9.63
C THR A 88 -3.67 4.02 8.38
N LEU A 89 -4.80 4.74 8.45
CA LEU A 89 -5.31 5.54 7.34
C LEU A 89 -4.24 6.51 6.82
N VAL A 90 -3.55 7.20 7.74
CA VAL A 90 -2.51 8.16 7.40
C VAL A 90 -1.24 7.45 6.93
N ILE A 91 -0.74 6.48 7.70
CA ILE A 91 0.53 5.80 7.44
C ILE A 91 0.48 5.06 6.10
N LYS A 92 -0.52 4.19 5.91
CA LYS A 92 -0.66 3.38 4.70
C LYS A 92 -1.19 4.19 3.52
N GLY A 93 -1.94 5.26 3.80
CA GLY A 93 -2.26 6.26 2.79
C GLY A 93 -0.99 6.90 2.21
N LEU A 94 -0.09 7.38 3.08
CA LEU A 94 1.18 7.98 2.67
C LEU A 94 2.12 6.98 2.00
N GLU A 95 2.19 5.73 2.49
CA GLU A 95 2.93 4.64 1.85
C GLU A 95 2.50 4.47 0.38
N GLY A 96 1.20 4.32 0.14
CA GLY A 96 0.65 4.15 -1.20
C GLY A 96 0.79 5.40 -2.08
N LEU A 97 0.57 6.59 -1.52
CA LEU A 97 0.72 7.87 -2.24
C LEU A 97 2.17 8.07 -2.71
N VAL A 98 3.14 7.87 -1.82
CA VAL A 98 4.56 8.08 -2.12
C VAL A 98 5.07 7.02 -3.09
N ALA A 99 4.76 5.74 -2.84
CA ALA A 99 5.16 4.67 -3.75
C ALA A 99 4.59 4.89 -5.17
N GLY A 100 3.29 5.21 -5.27
CA GLY A 100 2.64 5.43 -6.56
C GLY A 100 3.05 6.75 -7.23
N GLY A 101 3.57 7.72 -6.49
CA GLY A 101 4.08 8.98 -7.02
C GLY A 101 5.51 8.87 -7.58
N ILE A 102 6.31 7.96 -7.03
CA ILE A 102 7.69 7.70 -7.49
C ILE A 102 7.71 6.75 -8.69
N ALA A 103 6.81 5.75 -8.70
CA ALA A 103 6.71 4.79 -9.79
C ALA A 103 6.43 5.48 -11.12
N ASP A 104 7.14 5.07 -12.18
CA ASP A 104 6.98 5.63 -13.54
C ASP A 104 6.25 4.69 -14.50
N GLY A 105 5.84 3.50 -14.04
CA GLY A 105 5.16 2.50 -14.86
C GLY A 105 6.09 1.70 -15.80
N VAL A 106 7.40 1.92 -15.75
CA VAL A 106 8.37 1.38 -16.71
C VAL A 106 9.60 0.79 -16.03
N SER A 107 10.23 1.55 -15.12
CA SER A 107 11.52 1.23 -14.54
C SER A 107 11.39 0.41 -13.25
N THR A 108 11.95 -0.79 -13.30
CA THR A 108 12.13 -1.63 -12.11
C THR A 108 12.92 -0.93 -11.01
N ARG A 109 13.93 -0.11 -11.36
CA ARG A 109 14.71 0.62 -10.37
C ARG A 109 13.86 1.67 -9.67
N ARG A 110 12.95 2.33 -10.39
CA ARG A 110 12.00 3.26 -9.77
C ARG A 110 10.97 2.53 -8.92
N ASP A 111 10.49 1.37 -9.34
CA ASP A 111 9.60 0.53 -8.51
C ASP A 111 10.27 0.15 -7.18
N LEU A 112 11.56 -0.22 -7.21
CA LEU A 112 12.33 -0.56 -6.00
C LEU A 112 12.53 0.67 -5.10
N LEU A 113 12.81 1.84 -5.67
CA LEU A 113 12.92 3.09 -4.92
C LEU A 113 11.58 3.48 -4.28
N ALA A 114 10.50 3.38 -5.05
CA ALA A 114 9.13 3.63 -4.62
C ALA A 114 8.74 2.72 -3.45
N TRP A 115 8.98 1.42 -3.60
CA TRP A 115 8.77 0.43 -2.54
C TRP A 115 9.60 0.76 -1.30
N GLY A 116 10.90 1.05 -1.45
CA GLY A 116 11.79 1.36 -0.33
C GLY A 116 11.32 2.58 0.46
N LEU A 117 10.98 3.68 -0.22
CA LEU A 117 10.53 4.91 0.45
C LEU A 117 9.13 4.75 1.08
N GLY A 118 8.20 4.06 0.42
CA GLY A 118 6.90 3.70 1.01
C GLY A 118 7.06 2.82 2.26
N SER A 119 7.98 1.84 2.20
CA SER A 119 8.27 0.95 3.32
C SER A 119 8.85 1.67 4.53
N VAL A 120 9.72 2.67 4.31
CA VAL A 120 10.25 3.51 5.40
C VAL A 120 9.11 4.29 6.06
N ILE A 121 8.20 4.87 5.28
CA ILE A 121 7.02 5.57 5.81
C ILE A 121 6.16 4.62 6.65
N MET A 122 5.92 3.41 6.16
CA MET A 122 5.14 2.40 6.86
C MET A 122 5.79 2.07 8.23
N VAL A 123 7.03 1.56 8.21
CA VAL A 123 7.71 1.08 9.43
C VAL A 123 7.91 2.23 10.43
N ALA A 124 8.36 3.40 9.97
CA ALA A 124 8.56 4.54 10.85
C ALA A 124 7.23 5.09 11.38
N GLY A 125 6.19 5.12 10.54
CA GLY A 125 4.86 5.59 10.92
C GLY A 125 4.23 4.78 12.05
N TYR A 126 4.28 3.45 11.94
CA TYR A 126 3.79 2.56 13.00
C TYR A 126 4.62 2.70 14.27
N PHE A 127 5.95 2.64 14.16
CA PHE A 127 6.84 2.81 15.30
C PHE A 127 6.59 4.12 16.05
N LEU A 128 6.50 5.26 15.34
CA LEU A 128 6.26 6.56 15.96
C LEU A 128 4.86 6.65 16.58
N SER A 129 3.85 6.10 15.91
CA SER A 129 2.47 6.12 16.40
C SER A 129 2.33 5.28 17.68
N GLU A 130 2.84 4.06 17.68
CA GLU A 130 2.82 3.16 18.83
C GLU A 130 3.62 3.72 20.01
N ALA A 131 4.87 4.14 19.75
CA ALA A 131 5.76 4.60 20.80
C ALA A 131 5.25 5.87 21.49
N TYR A 132 4.77 6.85 20.71
CA TYR A 132 4.52 8.21 21.21
C TYR A 132 3.05 8.63 21.19
N LEU A 133 2.32 8.36 20.11
CA LEU A 133 0.94 8.84 19.96
C LEU A 133 -0.05 7.98 20.76
N MET A 134 0.12 6.66 20.68
CA MET A 134 -0.62 5.66 21.45
C MET A 134 -0.05 5.44 22.85
N ARG A 135 1.14 5.99 23.12
CA ARG A 135 1.82 5.98 24.43
C ARG A 135 2.12 4.56 24.95
N LEU A 136 2.38 3.61 24.04
CA LEU A 136 2.77 2.25 24.41
C LEU A 136 4.24 2.17 24.87
N GLY A 137 5.04 3.16 24.49
CA GLY A 137 6.46 3.27 24.82
C GLY A 137 7.36 2.59 23.80
N VAL A 138 8.60 3.07 23.73
CA VAL A 138 9.59 2.63 22.73
C VAL A 138 9.87 1.13 22.80
N ALA A 139 9.94 0.56 24.01
CA ALA A 139 10.22 -0.86 24.19
C ALA A 139 9.14 -1.76 23.57
N ALA A 140 7.86 -1.40 23.72
CA ALA A 140 6.75 -2.14 23.12
C ALA A 140 6.73 -2.00 21.60
N ALA A 141 6.87 -0.78 21.08
CA ALA A 141 6.88 -0.50 19.64
C ALA A 141 8.02 -1.22 18.90
N LEU A 142 9.20 -1.34 19.52
CA LEU A 142 10.32 -2.08 18.93
C LEU A 142 10.05 -3.57 18.71
N VAL A 143 9.09 -4.17 19.44
CA VAL A 143 8.72 -5.58 19.25
C VAL A 143 8.06 -5.81 17.90
N GLU A 144 7.30 -4.84 17.39
CA GLU A 144 6.55 -4.97 16.12
C GLU A 144 7.42 -4.65 14.90
N VAL A 145 8.49 -3.87 15.06
CA VAL A 145 9.39 -3.44 13.96
C VAL A 145 9.92 -4.59 13.10
N PRO A 146 10.47 -5.71 13.64
CA PRO A 146 10.91 -6.83 12.81
C PRO A 146 9.77 -7.45 11.99
N GLY A 147 8.57 -7.49 12.55
CA GLY A 147 7.36 -7.95 11.88
C GLY A 147 6.93 -7.03 10.74
N ASN A 148 6.93 -5.72 11.00
CA ASN A 148 6.63 -4.71 9.99
C ASN A 148 7.64 -4.71 8.84
N ILE A 149 8.93 -4.95 9.13
CA ILE A 149 9.97 -5.13 8.10
C ILE A 149 9.70 -6.38 7.25
N ALA A 150 9.31 -7.50 7.88
CA ALA A 150 8.95 -8.71 7.14
C ALA A 150 7.72 -8.49 6.25
N GLN A 151 6.73 -7.73 6.73
CA GLN A 151 5.51 -7.36 6.01
C GLN A 151 5.80 -6.50 4.77
N ILE A 152 6.60 -5.43 4.86
CA ILE A 152 7.00 -4.65 3.67
C ILE A 152 7.93 -5.41 2.74
N ALA A 153 8.78 -6.31 3.26
CA ALA A 153 9.60 -7.17 2.43
C ALA A 153 8.74 -8.12 1.59
N PHE A 154 7.73 -8.75 2.21
CA PHE A 154 6.72 -9.53 1.49
C PHE A 154 5.94 -8.66 0.50
N GLY A 155 5.58 -7.45 0.92
CA GLY A 155 4.90 -6.45 0.09
C GLY A 155 5.65 -6.13 -1.19
N GLY A 156 6.97 -5.91 -1.12
CA GLY A 156 7.81 -5.69 -2.29
C GLY A 156 8.01 -6.95 -3.13
N LEU A 157 8.25 -8.10 -2.48
CA LEU A 157 8.47 -9.39 -3.12
C LEU A 157 7.31 -9.80 -4.03
N ILE A 158 6.07 -9.56 -3.58
CA ILE A 158 4.85 -9.90 -4.34
C ILE A 158 4.33 -8.71 -5.14
N GLY A 159 4.29 -7.52 -4.55
CA GLY A 159 3.69 -6.33 -5.14
C GLY A 159 4.39 -5.88 -6.43
N ILE A 160 5.73 -5.93 -6.48
CA ILE A 160 6.48 -5.49 -7.68
C ILE A 160 6.23 -6.41 -8.88
N PRO A 161 6.35 -7.75 -8.78
CA PRO A 161 5.99 -8.65 -9.87
C PRO A 161 4.53 -8.50 -10.33
N VAL A 162 3.59 -8.43 -9.40
CA VAL A 162 2.16 -8.25 -9.72
C VAL A 162 1.94 -6.93 -10.45
N ALA A 163 2.54 -5.84 -9.99
CA ALA A 163 2.45 -4.54 -10.66
C ALA A 163 2.98 -4.58 -12.09
N ARG A 164 4.04 -5.35 -12.37
CA ARG A 164 4.54 -5.54 -13.75
C ARG A 164 3.56 -6.30 -14.61
N ILE A 165 2.95 -7.36 -14.08
CA ILE A 165 1.94 -8.14 -14.78
C ILE A 165 0.73 -7.25 -15.12
N ILE A 166 0.21 -6.50 -14.15
CA ILE A 166 -0.92 -5.58 -14.36
C ILE A 166 -0.59 -4.57 -15.47
N ARG A 167 0.57 -3.89 -15.38
CA ARG A 167 0.99 -2.90 -16.39
C ARG A 167 1.12 -3.51 -17.79
N ARG A 168 1.64 -4.74 -17.89
CA ARG A 168 1.73 -5.46 -19.16
C ARG A 168 0.34 -5.75 -19.74
N ARG A 169 -0.59 -6.28 -18.93
CA ARG A 169 -1.95 -6.60 -19.37
C ARG A 169 -2.75 -5.37 -19.79
N ILE A 170 -2.64 -4.28 -19.04
CA ILE A 170 -3.27 -3.00 -19.41
C ILE A 170 -2.74 -2.53 -20.77
N ARG A 171 -1.42 -2.59 -20.99
CA ARG A 171 -0.83 -2.25 -22.29
C ARG A 171 -1.39 -3.13 -23.40
N GLU A 172 -1.36 -4.45 -23.25
CA GLU A 172 -1.89 -5.40 -24.24
C GLU A 172 -3.34 -5.11 -24.63
N VAL A 173 -4.22 -4.83 -23.66
CA VAL A 173 -5.64 -4.51 -23.92
C VAL A 173 -5.82 -3.14 -24.58
N THR A 174 -4.99 -2.16 -24.22
CA THR A 174 -5.10 -0.78 -24.75
C THR A 174 -4.36 -0.55 -26.05
N SER A 175 -3.38 -1.40 -26.38
CA SER A 175 -2.59 -1.35 -27.62
C SER A 175 -3.20 -2.18 -28.75
N GLY A 176 -4.44 -2.66 -28.59
CA GLY A 176 -5.10 -3.59 -29.51
C GLY A 176 -5.06 -3.15 -30.98
N GLU A 177 -4.06 -3.66 -31.69
CA GLU A 177 -4.24 -4.69 -32.73
C GLU A 177 -4.81 -5.99 -32.14
#